data_AF-A0A939V817-F1
#
_entry.id   AF-A0A939V817-F1
#
_cell.length_a   1.000
_cell.length_b   1.000
_cell.length_c   1.000
_cell.angle_alpha   90.00
_cell.angle_beta   90.00
_cell.angle_gamma   90.00
#
_symmetry.space_group_name_H-M   'P 1'
#
loop_
_entity.id
_entity.type
_entity.pdbx_description
1 polymer ?
#
loop_
_entity_poly.entity_id
_entity_poly.type
_entity_poly.pdbx_seq_one_letter_code
_entity_poly.pdbx_strand_id
1 'polypeptide(L)'
;MKTWWVLKAPYSSLKVRDYLLKEKEITGDDLDYFLPTYFIMQQHASGQKIRVEKSLMFNYVFVRCTRSQLDVFLHRYDFAVRPIYRRKEEGQVQPDVLSVPDAQMDMFVRTVGHYDGQVPYLRPQEADLQEGDVVRIIGGPFDGVEGTLITRQGKDGGRVLVNISDVIAVPTLEIEPEFIQILRFAKAGRHMYKKFQAYTPRIRAALVAWLTSAPAFAARKVERATIRQFIGRYDQLQTDTVNAKARHLILMMASHVVLEEPAPCIEELTQLLPSIKSSVMLAMAHTWLYACTSQTAHRDAARREITSWATIRSNEQQKREVINDLNLFDNLIQK
;
A
#
# COMPACT_ATOMS: atom_id res chain seq x y z
N MET A 1 -24.24 -24.62 0.91
CA MET A 1 -22.80 -24.28 0.84
C MET A 1 -22.40 -23.66 2.19
N LYS A 2 -21.22 -23.98 2.72
CA LYS A 2 -20.71 -23.35 3.96
C LYS A 2 -20.00 -22.04 3.61
N THR A 3 -20.10 -21.05 4.49
CA THR A 3 -19.50 -19.71 4.34
C THR A 3 -18.85 -19.30 5.65
N TRP A 4 -17.75 -18.55 5.63
CA TRP A 4 -17.20 -17.94 6.84
C TRP A 4 -18.03 -16.74 7.26
N TRP A 5 -18.57 -16.78 8.46
CA TRP A 5 -19.33 -15.70 9.09
C TRP A 5 -18.52 -15.04 10.19
N VAL A 6 -18.68 -13.72 10.34
CA VAL A 6 -17.96 -12.92 11.33
C VAL A 6 -18.87 -12.60 12.51
N LEU A 7 -18.46 -13.04 13.69
CA LEU A 7 -19.13 -12.82 14.95
C LEU A 7 -18.24 -11.98 15.88
N LYS A 8 -18.87 -11.33 16.86
CA LYS A 8 -18.19 -10.58 17.91
C LYS A 8 -18.60 -11.11 19.27
N ALA A 9 -17.61 -11.46 20.09
CA ALA A 9 -17.83 -11.84 21.48
C ALA A 9 -17.73 -10.58 22.38
N PRO A 10 -18.69 -10.31 23.28
CA PRO A 10 -18.65 -9.12 24.13
C PRO A 10 -17.44 -9.09 25.08
N TYR A 11 -17.03 -10.27 25.56
CA TYR A 11 -16.03 -10.39 26.63
C TYR A 11 -14.69 -10.96 26.14
N SER A 12 -14.71 -12.14 25.51
CA SER A 12 -13.49 -12.82 25.05
C SER A 12 -13.83 -13.81 23.96
N SER A 13 -13.11 -13.76 22.83
CA SER A 13 -13.20 -14.76 21.76
C SER A 13 -12.75 -16.14 22.24
N LEU A 14 -11.82 -16.23 23.19
CA LEU A 14 -11.33 -17.50 23.74
C LEU A 14 -12.44 -18.30 24.43
N LYS A 15 -13.33 -17.63 25.17
CA LYS A 15 -14.47 -18.30 25.82
C LYS A 15 -15.48 -18.85 24.81
N VAL A 16 -15.50 -18.32 23.59
CA VAL A 16 -16.41 -18.82 22.55
C VAL A 16 -16.00 -20.20 22.04
N ARG A 17 -14.71 -20.55 22.17
CA ARG A 17 -14.20 -21.91 21.88
C ARG A 17 -15.03 -22.97 22.58
N ASP A 18 -15.35 -22.78 23.86
CA ASP A 18 -16.10 -23.76 24.65
C ASP A 18 -17.53 -23.95 24.14
N TYR A 19 -18.17 -22.89 23.64
CA TYR A 19 -19.51 -22.98 23.05
C TYR A 19 -19.49 -23.66 21.69
N LEU A 20 -18.46 -23.41 20.87
CA LEU A 20 -18.27 -24.07 19.58
C LEU A 20 -18.03 -25.57 19.75
N LEU A 21 -17.23 -25.97 20.75
CA LEU A 21 -17.01 -27.37 21.09
C LEU A 21 -18.29 -28.05 21.60
N LYS A 22 -19.07 -27.38 22.47
CA LYS A 22 -20.38 -27.90 22.92
C LYS A 22 -21.37 -28.05 21.78
N GLU A 23 -21.38 -27.14 20.81
CA GLU A 23 -22.27 -27.24 19.66
C GLU A 23 -21.98 -28.51 18.84
N LYS A 24 -20.70 -28.87 18.70
CA LYS A 24 -20.27 -30.12 18.07
C LYS A 24 -20.78 -31.34 18.82
N GLU A 25 -20.75 -31.33 20.15
CA GLU A 25 -21.28 -32.42 20.98
C GLU A 25 -22.80 -32.59 20.83
N ILE A 26 -23.55 -31.48 20.71
CA ILE A 26 -25.02 -31.50 20.62
C ILE A 26 -25.51 -31.91 19.23
N THR A 27 -24.88 -31.36 18.19
CA THR A 27 -25.37 -31.50 16.81
C THR A 27 -24.69 -32.65 16.06
N GLY A 28 -23.53 -33.12 16.52
CA GLY A 28 -22.69 -34.07 15.81
C GLY A 28 -21.95 -33.48 14.60
N ASP A 29 -22.23 -32.22 14.24
CA ASP A 29 -21.64 -31.52 13.11
C ASP A 29 -20.49 -30.62 13.58
N ASP A 30 -19.35 -30.66 12.87
CA ASP A 30 -18.24 -29.74 13.12
C ASP A 30 -18.52 -28.38 12.47
N LEU A 31 -18.59 -27.35 13.30
CA LEU A 31 -18.52 -25.96 12.86
C LEU A 31 -17.04 -25.59 12.80
N ASP A 32 -16.48 -25.49 11.59
CA ASP A 32 -15.10 -25.03 11.48
C ASP A 32 -15.04 -23.59 12.01
N TYR A 33 -14.03 -23.26 12.80
CA TYR A 33 -13.90 -21.93 13.37
C TYR A 33 -12.45 -21.48 13.43
N PHE A 34 -12.28 -20.16 13.48
CA PHE A 34 -11.00 -19.53 13.70
C PHE A 34 -11.12 -18.41 14.73
N LEU A 35 -10.25 -18.46 15.74
CA LEU A 35 -10.13 -17.44 16.78
C LEU A 35 -8.79 -16.72 16.58
N PRO A 36 -8.78 -15.43 16.22
CA PRO A 36 -7.55 -14.67 16.08
C PRO A 36 -6.90 -14.52 17.46
N THR A 37 -5.87 -15.31 17.72
CA THR A 37 -5.23 -15.47 19.02
C THR A 37 -3.72 -15.52 18.86
N TYR A 38 -3.00 -15.14 19.91
CA TYR A 38 -1.54 -15.16 19.94
C TYR A 38 -1.06 -15.50 21.35
N PHE A 39 0.18 -15.98 21.47
CA PHE A 39 0.75 -16.33 22.77
C PHE A 39 1.73 -15.25 23.24
N ILE A 40 1.68 -14.94 24.54
CA ILE A 40 2.68 -14.12 25.22
C ILE A 40 3.31 -14.87 26.38
N MET A 41 4.57 -14.57 26.68
CA MET A 41 5.21 -15.03 27.91
C MET A 41 4.87 -14.05 29.04
N GLN A 42 4.04 -14.46 29.98
CA GLN A 42 3.78 -13.70 31.21
C GLN A 42 4.58 -14.27 32.36
N GLN A 43 5.13 -13.41 33.21
CA GLN A 43 5.77 -13.81 34.45
C GLN A 43 4.74 -13.77 35.58
N HIS A 44 4.52 -14.91 36.21
CA HIS A 44 3.64 -15.04 37.37
C HIS A 44 4.29 -14.39 38.61
N ALA A 45 3.48 -14.02 39.61
CA ALA A 45 3.98 -13.42 40.86
C ALA A 45 4.99 -14.30 41.61
N SER A 46 4.96 -15.62 41.36
CA SER A 46 5.92 -16.61 41.87
C SER A 46 7.23 -16.68 41.07
N GLY A 47 7.42 -15.84 40.04
CA GLY A 47 8.62 -15.80 39.19
C GLY A 47 8.59 -16.73 37.97
N GLN A 48 7.63 -17.66 37.90
CA GLN A 48 7.49 -18.61 36.79
C GLN A 48 7.02 -17.91 35.49
N LYS A 49 7.67 -18.21 34.36
CA LYS A 49 7.22 -17.75 33.04
C LYS A 49 6.20 -18.73 32.47
N ILE A 50 4.99 -18.25 32.20
CA ILE A 50 3.89 -19.01 31.62
C ILE A 50 3.55 -18.47 30.23
N ARG A 51 3.31 -19.38 29.29
CA ARG A 51 2.80 -19.03 27.95
C ARG A 51 1.29 -18.86 28.04
N VAL A 52 0.79 -17.65 27.81
CA VAL A 52 -0.62 -17.28 27.95
C VAL A 52 -1.18 -16.89 26.58
N GLU A 53 -2.28 -17.52 26.18
CA GLU A 53 -3.02 -17.18 24.98
C GLU A 53 -3.84 -15.90 25.18
N LYS A 54 -3.81 -14.99 24.22
CA LYS A 54 -4.59 -13.75 24.21
C LYS A 54 -5.29 -13.53 22.88
N SER A 55 -6.42 -12.82 22.91
CA SER A 55 -7.16 -12.43 21.71
C SER A 55 -6.41 -11.35 20.95
N LEU A 56 -6.23 -11.55 19.64
CA LEU A 56 -5.53 -10.63 18.74
C LEU A 56 -6.44 -9.50 18.22
N MET A 57 -7.72 -9.76 17.95
CA MET A 57 -8.60 -8.81 17.23
C MET A 57 -9.94 -8.60 17.93
N PHE A 58 -9.98 -7.68 18.91
CA PHE A 58 -11.21 -7.13 19.52
C PHE A 58 -12.36 -8.14 19.74
N ASN A 59 -12.02 -9.37 20.13
CA ASN A 59 -12.93 -10.49 20.36
C ASN A 59 -13.75 -10.94 19.13
N TYR A 60 -13.21 -10.81 17.91
CA TYR A 60 -13.82 -11.42 16.73
C TYR A 60 -13.68 -12.94 16.73
N VAL A 61 -14.70 -13.59 16.18
CA VAL A 61 -14.82 -15.04 16.04
C VAL A 61 -15.29 -15.33 14.62
N PHE A 62 -14.61 -16.24 13.95
CA PHE A 62 -14.95 -16.64 12.59
C PHE A 62 -15.48 -18.06 12.60
N VAL A 63 -16.64 -18.29 11.98
CA VAL A 63 -17.29 -19.61 11.96
C VAL A 63 -17.68 -19.94 10.52
N ARG A 64 -17.23 -21.09 10.02
CA ARG A 64 -17.56 -21.60 8.69
C ARG A 64 -18.73 -22.57 8.78
N CYS A 65 -19.90 -22.13 8.37
CA CYS A 65 -21.10 -22.95 8.44
C CYS A 65 -22.16 -22.53 7.42
N THR A 66 -23.21 -23.35 7.30
CA THR A 66 -24.40 -22.97 6.54
C THR A 66 -25.20 -21.89 7.30
N ARG A 67 -26.05 -21.15 6.59
CA ARG A 67 -26.87 -20.11 7.22
C ARG A 67 -27.77 -20.67 8.33
N SER A 68 -28.40 -21.81 8.10
CA SER A 68 -29.25 -22.47 9.09
C SER A 68 -28.49 -22.87 10.35
N GLN A 69 -27.28 -23.41 10.21
CA GLN A 69 -26.41 -23.73 11.35
C GLN A 69 -26.00 -22.47 12.13
N LEU A 70 -25.70 -21.38 11.42
CA LEU A 70 -25.39 -20.09 12.06
C LEU A 70 -26.58 -19.58 12.88
N ASP A 71 -27.79 -19.60 12.32
CA ASP A 71 -28.98 -19.09 13.00
C ASP A 71 -29.31 -19.93 14.25
N VAL A 72 -29.14 -21.26 14.21
CA VAL A 72 -29.27 -22.14 15.39
C VAL A 72 -28.23 -21.80 16.46
N PHE A 73 -26.96 -21.65 16.06
CA PHE A 73 -25.88 -21.31 16.99
C PHE A 73 -26.09 -19.94 17.64
N LEU A 74 -26.48 -18.93 16.85
CA LEU A 74 -26.76 -17.58 17.32
C LEU A 74 -27.97 -17.54 18.26
N HIS A 75 -29.01 -18.32 18.01
CA HIS A 75 -30.17 -18.42 18.89
C HIS A 75 -29.81 -19.08 20.23
N ARG A 76 -28.95 -20.12 20.20
CA ARG A 76 -28.55 -20.85 21.42
C ARG A 76 -27.57 -20.07 22.29
N TYR A 77 -26.69 -19.30 21.67
CA TYR A 77 -25.60 -18.59 22.34
C TYR A 77 -25.66 -17.07 22.14
N ASP A 78 -26.87 -16.51 22.06
CA ASP A 78 -27.13 -15.09 21.84
C ASP A 78 -26.52 -14.18 22.93
N PHE A 79 -26.34 -14.71 24.14
CA PHE A 79 -25.67 -14.08 25.27
C PHE A 79 -24.14 -14.04 25.12
N ALA A 80 -23.55 -14.90 24.28
CA ALA A 80 -22.10 -15.07 24.17
C ALA A 80 -21.52 -14.42 22.90
N VAL A 81 -22.28 -14.35 21.81
CA VAL A 81 -21.83 -13.81 20.52
C VAL A 81 -22.92 -13.00 19.83
N ARG A 82 -22.50 -12.02 19.03
CA ARG A 82 -23.38 -11.26 18.15
C ARG A 82 -22.86 -11.31 16.71
N PRO A 83 -23.72 -11.45 15.69
CA PRO A 83 -23.30 -11.30 14.31
C PRO A 83 -22.88 -9.86 14.02
N ILE A 84 -21.88 -9.70 13.17
CA ILE A 84 -21.56 -8.41 12.57
C ILE A 84 -22.37 -8.29 11.30
N TYR A 85 -22.91 -7.11 11.05
CA TYR A 85 -23.71 -6.84 9.85
C TYR A 85 -22.92 -5.94 8.90
N ARG A 86 -23.04 -6.21 7.60
CA ARG A 86 -22.54 -5.31 6.55
C ARG A 86 -23.28 -3.97 6.64
N ARG A 87 -22.67 -2.89 6.15
CA ARG A 87 -23.38 -1.63 6.00
C ARG A 87 -24.59 -1.82 5.08
N LYS A 88 -25.76 -1.36 5.52
CA LYS A 88 -27.02 -1.44 4.77
C LYS A 88 -26.86 -0.70 3.43
N GLU A 89 -27.10 -1.39 2.32
CA GLU A 89 -27.14 -0.79 0.98
C GLU A 89 -28.51 -0.13 0.72
N GLU A 90 -28.56 0.81 -0.21
CA GLU A 90 -29.78 1.54 -0.56
C GLU A 90 -30.80 0.58 -1.18
N GLY A 91 -31.96 0.40 -0.54
CA GLY A 91 -33.01 -0.54 -0.97
C GLY A 91 -33.03 -1.90 -0.24
N GLN A 92 -32.01 -2.24 0.57
CA GLN A 92 -32.11 -3.42 1.44
C GLN A 92 -33.03 -3.15 2.63
N VAL A 93 -33.82 -4.15 3.06
CA VAL A 93 -34.70 -4.03 4.24
C VAL A 93 -33.89 -4.18 5.54
N GLN A 94 -32.99 -5.16 5.60
CA GLN A 94 -32.12 -5.44 6.74
C GLN A 94 -30.70 -5.76 6.25
N PRO A 95 -29.64 -5.33 6.97
CA PRO A 95 -28.27 -5.61 6.53
C PRO A 95 -27.94 -7.10 6.67
N ASP A 96 -27.20 -7.64 5.71
CA ASP A 96 -26.74 -9.03 5.74
C ASP A 96 -25.63 -9.24 6.79
N VAL A 97 -25.57 -10.45 7.35
CA VAL A 97 -24.47 -10.84 8.23
C VAL A 97 -23.17 -10.86 7.42
N LEU A 98 -22.12 -10.31 8.02
CA LEU A 98 -20.81 -10.18 7.43
C LEU A 98 -20.21 -11.57 7.18
N SER A 99 -19.77 -11.80 5.95
CA SER A 99 -19.13 -13.04 5.52
C SER A 99 -17.79 -12.76 4.82
N VAL A 100 -16.89 -13.75 4.89
CA VAL A 100 -15.55 -13.71 4.30
C VAL A 100 -15.40 -14.84 3.26
N PRO A 101 -14.99 -14.55 2.02
CA PRO A 101 -14.56 -15.55 1.05
C PRO A 101 -13.45 -16.47 1.55
N ASP A 102 -13.48 -17.76 1.18
CA ASP A 102 -12.52 -18.76 1.64
C ASP A 102 -11.05 -18.35 1.38
N ALA A 103 -10.73 -17.88 0.16
CA ALA A 103 -9.37 -17.46 -0.19
C ALA A 103 -8.83 -16.33 0.71
N GLN A 104 -9.71 -15.42 1.12
CA GLN A 104 -9.36 -14.31 2.01
C GLN A 104 -9.20 -14.79 3.45
N MET A 105 -10.05 -15.74 3.87
CA MET A 105 -9.92 -16.35 5.19
C MET A 105 -8.62 -17.17 5.31
N ASP A 106 -8.23 -17.92 4.27
CA ASP A 106 -6.98 -18.67 4.25
C ASP A 106 -5.76 -17.74 4.39
N MET A 107 -5.76 -16.61 3.69
CA MET A 107 -4.74 -15.57 3.82
C MET A 107 -4.70 -15.00 5.24
N PHE A 108 -5.87 -14.74 5.83
CA PHE A 108 -6.00 -14.22 7.18
C PHE A 108 -5.48 -15.20 8.25
N VAL A 109 -5.83 -16.49 8.15
CA VAL A 109 -5.36 -17.52 9.09
C VAL A 109 -3.85 -17.66 9.04
N ARG A 110 -3.24 -17.67 7.83
CA ARG A 110 -1.78 -17.70 7.65
C ARG A 110 -1.12 -16.47 8.27
N THR A 111 -1.66 -15.29 8.00
CA THR A 111 -1.21 -14.00 8.56
C THR A 111 -1.18 -14.08 10.08
N VAL A 112 -2.24 -14.58 10.71
CA VAL A 112 -2.31 -14.65 12.18
C VAL A 112 -1.37 -15.70 12.76
N GLY A 113 -1.18 -16.83 12.08
CA GLY A 113 -0.29 -17.91 12.51
C GLY A 113 1.18 -17.49 12.65
N HIS A 114 1.60 -16.39 12.02
CA HIS A 114 2.95 -15.84 12.17
C HIS A 114 3.15 -15.00 13.45
N TYR A 115 2.10 -14.67 14.21
CA TYR A 115 2.20 -13.84 15.43
C TYR A 115 2.61 -14.61 16.71
N ASP A 116 3.41 -15.68 16.63
CA ASP A 116 3.83 -16.48 17.80
C ASP A 116 4.88 -15.77 18.68
N GLY A 117 4.47 -14.70 19.36
CA GLY A 117 5.25 -14.03 20.42
C GLY A 117 6.18 -12.91 19.97
N GLN A 118 6.20 -12.54 18.68
CA GLN A 118 6.91 -11.37 18.17
C GLN A 118 5.90 -10.29 17.78
N VAL A 119 5.62 -9.37 18.71
CA VAL A 119 4.88 -8.13 18.46
C VAL A 119 5.95 -7.09 18.04
N PRO A 120 6.18 -6.84 16.74
CA PRO A 120 7.43 -6.21 16.28
C PRO A 120 7.51 -4.68 16.44
N TYR A 121 7.66 -4.16 17.66
CA TYR A 121 7.72 -2.72 18.01
C TYR A 121 8.32 -1.76 16.93
N LEU A 122 7.50 -0.87 16.35
CA LEU A 122 7.86 0.11 15.32
C LEU A 122 8.79 1.21 15.89
N ARG A 123 9.92 1.42 15.22
CA ARG A 123 10.77 2.61 15.43
C ARG A 123 10.44 3.70 14.40
N PRO A 124 10.46 4.97 14.82
CA PRO A 124 9.96 6.08 14.02
C PRO A 124 11.01 6.55 13.02
N GLN A 125 10.75 6.38 11.73
CA GLN A 125 11.26 7.28 10.69
C GLN A 125 10.16 7.45 9.63
N GLU A 126 9.42 8.55 9.81
CA GLU A 126 8.53 9.23 8.85
C GLU A 126 8.05 8.37 7.67
N ALA A 127 7.12 7.45 7.93
CA ALA A 127 6.42 6.77 6.86
C ALA A 127 5.44 7.76 6.21
N ASP A 128 5.56 7.96 4.91
CA ASP A 128 4.79 8.86 4.04
C ASP A 128 3.29 8.49 3.89
N LEU A 129 2.66 7.94 4.92
CA LEU A 129 1.34 7.30 4.87
C LEU A 129 0.25 8.18 5.50
N GLN A 130 -0.90 8.27 4.83
CA GLN A 130 -2.09 8.94 5.32
C GLN A 130 -3.26 7.97 5.47
N GLU A 131 -4.11 8.24 6.45
CA GLU A 131 -5.36 7.51 6.61
C GLU A 131 -6.18 7.57 5.31
N GLY A 132 -6.63 6.41 4.85
CA GLY A 132 -7.32 6.21 3.58
C GLY A 132 -6.44 5.79 2.41
N ASP A 133 -5.10 5.75 2.55
CA ASP A 133 -4.21 5.25 1.51
C ASP A 133 -4.43 3.73 1.31
N VAL A 134 -4.53 3.29 0.06
CA VAL A 134 -4.58 1.87 -0.32
C VAL A 134 -3.15 1.38 -0.53
N VAL A 135 -2.78 0.33 0.18
CA VAL A 135 -1.42 -0.20 0.24
C VAL A 135 -1.39 -1.70 0.01
N ARG A 136 -0.23 -2.19 -0.42
CA ARG A 136 0.15 -3.60 -0.44
C ARG A 136 1.41 -3.80 0.37
N ILE A 137 1.49 -4.90 1.08
CA ILE A 137 2.69 -5.30 1.79
C ILE A 137 3.57 -6.11 0.84
N ILE A 138 4.85 -5.73 0.74
CA ILE A 138 5.85 -6.40 -0.07
C ILE A 138 6.94 -6.98 0.85
N GLY A 139 7.26 -8.25 0.67
CA GLY A 139 8.25 -8.96 1.49
C GLY A 139 7.76 -9.34 2.90
N GLY A 140 8.57 -10.18 3.57
CA GLY A 140 8.25 -10.70 4.89
C GLY A 140 7.05 -11.65 4.92
N PRO A 141 6.53 -11.98 6.12
CA PRO A 141 5.43 -12.94 6.28
C PRO A 141 4.08 -12.48 5.73
N PHE A 142 3.95 -11.20 5.38
CA PHE A 142 2.71 -10.57 4.93
C PHE A 142 2.75 -10.15 3.45
N ASP A 143 3.73 -10.66 2.69
CA ASP A 143 3.89 -10.37 1.26
C ASP A 143 2.58 -10.63 0.48
N GLY A 144 2.18 -9.65 -0.33
CA GLY A 144 0.98 -9.71 -1.16
C GLY A 144 -0.32 -9.26 -0.48
N VAL A 145 -0.33 -9.00 0.83
CA VAL A 145 -1.54 -8.52 1.54
C VAL A 145 -1.86 -7.08 1.16
N GLU A 146 -3.07 -6.83 0.66
CA GLU A 146 -3.58 -5.49 0.33
C GLU A 146 -4.58 -4.98 1.38
N GLY A 147 -4.66 -3.66 1.53
CA GLY A 147 -5.74 -3.02 2.26
C GLY A 147 -5.64 -1.50 2.36
N THR A 148 -6.48 -0.90 3.20
CA THR A 148 -6.54 0.55 3.39
C THR A 148 -6.01 0.95 4.76
N LEU A 149 -5.21 2.02 4.84
CA LEU A 149 -4.71 2.58 6.10
C LEU A 149 -5.84 3.24 6.90
N ILE A 150 -6.06 2.83 8.15
CA ILE A 150 -7.21 3.31 8.97
C ILE A 150 -6.82 4.39 9.99
N THR A 151 -5.54 4.63 10.29
CA THR A 151 -5.15 5.72 11.22
C THR A 151 -3.79 6.29 10.87
N ARG A 152 -3.64 7.61 10.98
CA ARG A 152 -2.37 8.31 10.80
C ARG A 152 -1.39 7.94 11.93
N GLN A 153 -0.10 7.80 11.61
CA GLN A 153 0.95 7.76 12.64
C GLN A 153 0.89 9.03 13.50
N GLY A 154 0.51 8.88 14.78
CA GLY A 154 0.66 9.88 15.83
C GLY A 154 1.98 9.73 16.59
N LYS A 155 2.30 10.69 17.47
CA LYS A 155 3.50 10.70 18.34
C LYS A 155 3.60 9.49 19.28
N ASP A 156 2.50 8.76 19.49
CA ASP A 156 2.41 7.61 20.42
C ASP A 156 2.41 6.24 19.71
N GLY A 157 3.04 6.12 18.54
CA GLY A 157 3.28 4.82 17.88
C GLY A 157 2.04 4.26 17.16
N GLY A 158 1.47 5.05 16.25
CA GLY A 158 0.24 4.72 15.51
C GLY A 158 0.28 3.35 14.83
N ARG A 159 -0.70 2.52 15.15
CA ARG A 159 -0.92 1.16 14.61
C ARG A 159 -1.47 1.26 13.19
N VAL A 160 -0.85 0.57 12.23
CA VAL A 160 -1.37 0.39 10.88
C VAL A 160 -2.43 -0.72 10.97
N LEU A 161 -3.71 -0.39 10.81
CA LEU A 161 -4.70 -1.41 10.43
C LEU A 161 -4.77 -1.43 8.91
N VAL A 162 -4.55 -2.60 8.32
CA VAL A 162 -4.76 -2.88 6.90
C VAL A 162 -6.06 -3.65 6.79
N ASN A 163 -7.01 -3.07 6.06
CA ASN A 163 -8.28 -3.74 5.79
C ASN A 163 -8.04 -4.93 4.86
N ILE A 164 -8.10 -6.15 5.39
CA ILE A 164 -8.11 -7.32 4.53
C ILE A 164 -9.54 -7.40 3.98
N SER A 165 -9.68 -7.12 2.69
CA SER A 165 -10.88 -7.41 1.89
C SER A 165 -12.17 -6.65 2.22
N ASP A 166 -12.10 -5.34 2.49
CA ASP A 166 -13.27 -4.46 2.72
C ASP A 166 -14.20 -4.84 3.89
N VAL A 167 -13.90 -5.94 4.58
CA VAL A 167 -14.80 -6.64 5.49
C VAL A 167 -14.26 -6.62 6.92
N ILE A 168 -12.95 -6.79 7.13
CA ILE A 168 -12.35 -6.79 8.47
C ILE A 168 -11.06 -5.99 8.47
N ALA A 169 -11.04 -4.95 9.30
CA ALA A 169 -9.83 -4.24 9.66
C ALA A 169 -8.94 -5.13 10.51
N VAL A 170 -7.85 -5.63 9.93
CA VAL A 170 -6.84 -6.38 10.66
C VAL A 170 -5.81 -5.39 11.17
N PRO A 171 -5.53 -5.33 12.48
CA PRO A 171 -4.31 -4.68 12.93
C PRO A 171 -3.15 -5.48 12.37
N THR A 172 -2.57 -5.02 11.27
CA THR A 172 -1.28 -5.51 10.83
C THR A 172 -0.28 -5.02 11.84
N LEU A 173 0.15 -5.92 12.70
CA LEU A 173 1.24 -5.66 13.62
C LEU A 173 2.52 -5.59 12.78
N GLU A 174 2.94 -4.34 12.59
CA GLU A 174 4.32 -3.87 12.45
C GLU A 174 5.07 -4.31 11.19
N ILE A 175 5.00 -3.43 10.19
CA ILE A 175 5.59 -3.61 8.86
C ILE A 175 6.44 -2.37 8.61
N GLU A 176 7.74 -2.57 8.36
CA GLU A 176 8.65 -1.46 8.06
C GLU A 176 8.14 -0.70 6.83
N PRO A 177 8.26 0.64 6.77
CA PRO A 177 7.72 1.42 5.66
C PRO A 177 8.27 1.01 4.28
N GLU A 178 9.46 0.41 4.23
CA GLU A 178 10.05 -0.15 3.01
C GLU A 178 9.29 -1.37 2.46
N PHE A 179 8.59 -2.10 3.32
CA PHE A 179 7.70 -3.20 2.94
C PHE A 179 6.30 -2.73 2.59
N ILE A 180 6.06 -1.42 2.48
CA ILE A 180 4.76 -0.85 2.14
C ILE A 180 4.83 -0.24 0.74
N GLN A 181 4.13 -0.87 -0.19
CA GLN A 181 3.84 -0.36 -1.52
C GLN A 181 2.51 0.40 -1.50
N ILE A 182 2.46 1.59 -2.11
CA ILE A 182 1.26 2.42 -2.19
C ILE A 182 0.59 2.16 -3.55
N LEU A 183 -0.62 1.59 -3.51
CA LEU A 183 -1.42 1.33 -4.70
C LEU A 183 -2.29 2.53 -5.08
N ARG A 184 -2.78 3.29 -4.10
CA ARG A 184 -3.60 4.47 -4.36
C ARG A 184 -3.61 5.40 -3.16
N PHE A 185 -3.47 6.71 -3.40
CA PHE A 185 -3.61 7.70 -2.33
C PHE A 185 -5.08 7.91 -1.94
N ALA A 186 -5.31 8.26 -0.67
CA ALA A 186 -6.59 8.74 -0.19
C ALA A 186 -7.07 9.96 -1.02
N LYS A 187 -8.40 10.10 -1.21
CA LYS A 187 -9.00 11.21 -1.98
C LYS A 187 -8.80 12.56 -1.27
N ALA A 188 -7.62 13.16 -1.48
CA ALA A 188 -7.29 14.56 -1.28
C ALA A 188 -6.08 14.87 -2.19
N GLY A 189 -6.34 15.12 -3.48
CA GLY A 189 -5.40 15.12 -4.61
C GLY A 189 -4.21 16.08 -4.61
N ARG A 190 -3.70 16.54 -3.45
CA ARG A 190 -2.48 17.34 -3.32
C ARG A 190 -1.28 16.57 -2.76
N HIS A 191 -1.46 15.35 -2.25
CA HIS A 191 -0.38 14.62 -1.59
C HIS A 191 0.63 14.04 -2.60
N MET A 192 0.16 13.36 -3.65
CA MET A 192 1.02 12.78 -4.68
C MET A 192 1.99 13.80 -5.29
N TYR A 193 1.47 14.96 -5.71
CA TYR A 193 2.30 16.01 -6.32
C TYR A 193 3.36 16.53 -5.37
N LYS A 194 3.03 16.74 -4.09
CA LYS A 194 4.00 17.17 -3.06
C LYS A 194 5.09 16.12 -2.86
N LYS A 195 4.73 14.82 -2.86
CA LYS A 195 5.69 13.72 -2.72
C LYS A 195 6.60 13.61 -3.95
N PHE A 196 6.03 13.61 -5.15
CA PHE A 196 6.82 13.60 -6.38
C PHE A 196 7.74 14.81 -6.47
N GLN A 197 7.27 16.00 -6.07
CA GLN A 197 8.11 17.19 -5.99
C GLN A 197 9.28 17.02 -5.01
N ALA A 198 9.12 16.28 -3.91
CA ALA A 198 10.22 15.99 -2.98
C ALA A 198 11.24 14.97 -3.54
N TYR A 199 10.79 13.97 -4.31
CA TYR A 199 11.69 13.00 -4.96
C TYR A 199 12.34 13.53 -6.23
N THR A 200 11.74 14.53 -6.88
CA THR A 200 12.20 15.06 -8.18
C THR A 200 13.65 15.52 -8.15
N PRO A 201 14.11 16.36 -7.19
CA PRO A 201 15.49 16.79 -7.16
C PRO A 201 16.47 15.63 -6.99
N ARG A 202 16.09 14.60 -6.22
CA ARG A 202 16.92 13.41 -5.97
C ARG A 202 17.08 12.58 -7.23
N ILE A 203 15.96 12.25 -7.89
CA ILE A 203 15.97 11.46 -9.14
C ILE A 203 16.67 12.25 -10.25
N ARG A 204 16.43 13.55 -10.35
CA ARG A 204 17.12 14.44 -11.29
C ARG A 204 18.63 14.46 -11.06
N ALA A 205 19.09 14.59 -9.81
CA ALA A 205 20.51 14.58 -9.50
C ALA A 205 21.16 13.23 -9.83
N ALA A 206 20.46 12.12 -9.58
CA ALA A 206 20.90 10.80 -9.95
C ALA A 206 20.99 10.62 -11.48
N LEU A 207 20.00 11.11 -12.23
CA LEU A 207 19.99 11.11 -13.68
C LEU A 207 21.16 11.92 -14.26
N VAL A 208 21.44 13.11 -13.71
CA VAL A 208 22.58 13.93 -14.12
C VAL A 208 23.91 13.23 -13.82
N ALA A 209 24.05 12.62 -12.65
CA ALA A 209 25.25 11.87 -12.28
C ALA A 209 25.47 10.66 -13.20
N TRP A 210 24.39 9.94 -13.54
CA TRP A 210 24.42 8.82 -14.48
C TRP A 210 24.79 9.27 -15.90
N LEU A 211 24.19 10.35 -16.41
CA LEU A 211 24.55 10.94 -17.72
C LEU A 211 26.00 11.41 -17.77
N THR A 212 26.55 11.86 -16.64
CA THR A 212 27.96 12.28 -16.56
C THR A 212 28.90 11.08 -16.54
N SER A 213 28.56 10.04 -15.79
CA SER A 213 29.32 8.78 -15.74
C SER A 213 28.48 7.68 -15.09
N ALA A 214 27.92 6.80 -15.93
CA ALA A 214 27.16 5.63 -15.48
C ALA A 214 27.98 4.72 -14.54
N PRO A 215 29.27 4.39 -14.82
CA PRO A 215 30.08 3.59 -13.90
C PRO A 215 30.31 4.26 -12.53
N ALA A 216 30.53 5.57 -12.49
CA ALA A 216 30.71 6.29 -11.23
C ALA A 216 29.42 6.35 -10.42
N PHE A 217 28.27 6.52 -11.08
CA PHE A 217 26.98 6.44 -10.42
C PHE A 217 26.68 5.04 -9.89
N ALA A 218 27.09 3.99 -10.62
CA ALA A 218 26.85 2.61 -10.22
C ALA A 218 27.45 2.28 -8.84
N ALA A 219 28.54 2.95 -8.45
CA ALA A 219 29.19 2.81 -7.15
C ALA A 219 28.44 3.48 -5.98
N ARG A 220 27.45 4.36 -6.25
CA ARG A 220 26.71 5.13 -5.24
C ARG A 220 25.61 4.32 -4.56
N LYS A 221 26.00 3.41 -3.67
CA LYS A 221 25.09 2.46 -2.99
C LYS A 221 23.87 3.11 -2.31
N VAL A 222 24.07 4.22 -1.59
CA VAL A 222 23.00 4.90 -0.82
C VAL A 222 21.97 5.56 -1.74
N GLU A 223 22.41 6.25 -2.78
CA GLU A 223 21.53 6.87 -3.77
C GLU A 223 20.72 5.81 -4.52
N ARG A 224 21.38 4.73 -4.96
CA ARG A 224 20.72 3.60 -5.63
C ARG A 224 19.67 2.93 -4.74
N ALA A 225 19.96 2.73 -3.44
CA ALA A 225 19.00 2.18 -2.49
C ALA A 225 17.76 3.08 -2.33
N THR A 226 17.96 4.40 -2.29
CA THR A 226 16.86 5.37 -2.20
C THR A 226 15.97 5.35 -3.44
N ILE A 227 16.56 5.21 -4.63
CA ILE A 227 15.81 5.09 -5.90
C ILE A 227 15.04 3.77 -5.95
N ARG A 228 15.64 2.66 -5.51
CA ARG A 228 14.93 1.38 -5.41
C ARG A 228 13.76 1.43 -4.44
N GLN A 229 13.92 2.12 -3.31
CA GLN A 229 12.82 2.34 -2.37
C GLN A 229 11.67 3.12 -3.04
N PHE A 230 11.99 4.12 -3.87
CA PHE A 230 10.98 4.85 -4.64
C PHE A 230 10.24 3.93 -5.62
N ILE A 231 10.96 3.11 -6.39
CA ILE A 231 10.36 2.13 -7.31
C ILE A 231 9.46 1.18 -6.52
N GLY A 232 9.99 0.46 -5.52
CA GLY A 232 9.22 -0.52 -4.75
C GLY A 232 7.95 0.07 -4.11
N ARG A 233 8.03 1.32 -3.65
CA ARG A 233 6.89 2.00 -3.02
C ARG A 233 5.83 2.48 -4.00
N TYR A 234 6.19 2.90 -5.21
CA TYR A 234 5.28 3.60 -6.12
C TYR A 234 5.02 2.89 -7.45
N ASP A 235 5.70 1.78 -7.76
CA ASP A 235 5.62 1.08 -9.06
C ASP A 235 4.20 0.80 -9.54
N GLN A 236 3.31 0.39 -8.63
CA GLN A 236 1.91 0.07 -8.95
C GLN A 236 0.91 1.16 -8.53
N LEU A 237 1.38 2.40 -8.41
CA LEU A 237 0.55 3.51 -7.98
C LEU A 237 -0.47 3.88 -9.07
N GLN A 238 -1.74 3.76 -8.73
CA GLN A 238 -2.86 4.24 -9.53
C GLN A 238 -2.97 5.77 -9.44
N THR A 239 -3.24 6.39 -10.58
CA THR A 239 -3.36 7.85 -10.69
C THR A 239 -4.66 8.24 -11.38
N ASP A 240 -5.29 9.30 -10.89
CA ASP A 240 -6.64 9.70 -11.35
C ASP A 240 -6.62 10.66 -12.55
N THR A 241 -5.46 11.20 -12.92
CA THR A 241 -5.34 12.21 -13.98
C THR A 241 -4.19 11.90 -14.93
N VAL A 242 -4.34 12.29 -16.21
CA VAL A 242 -3.30 12.13 -17.23
C VAL A 242 -1.98 12.79 -16.82
N ASN A 243 -2.03 14.00 -16.25
CA ASN A 243 -0.82 14.70 -15.81
C ASN A 243 -0.16 14.02 -14.60
N ALA A 244 -0.94 13.44 -13.67
CA ALA A 244 -0.41 12.66 -12.56
C ALA A 244 0.26 11.38 -13.06
N LYS A 245 -0.39 10.68 -14.00
CA LYS A 245 0.16 9.50 -14.67
C LYS A 245 1.47 9.82 -15.39
N ALA A 246 1.49 10.88 -16.20
CA ALA A 246 2.69 11.33 -16.89
C ALA A 246 3.81 11.66 -15.89
N ARG A 247 3.49 12.38 -14.81
CA ARG A 247 4.49 12.72 -13.79
C ARG A 247 5.07 11.51 -13.08
N HIS A 248 4.23 10.53 -12.77
CA HIS A 248 4.63 9.25 -12.19
C HIS A 248 5.57 8.50 -13.14
N LEU A 249 5.16 8.31 -14.39
CA LEU A 249 5.94 7.59 -15.40
C LEU A 249 7.29 8.27 -15.70
N ILE A 250 7.36 9.61 -15.72
CA ILE A 250 8.62 10.36 -15.86
C ILE A 250 9.61 9.99 -14.76
N LEU A 251 9.16 9.94 -13.51
CA LEU A 251 10.03 9.62 -12.37
C LEU A 251 10.40 8.13 -12.34
N MET A 252 9.46 7.24 -12.68
CA MET A 252 9.70 5.79 -12.74
C MET A 252 10.69 5.44 -13.84
N MET A 253 10.49 5.98 -15.05
CA MET A 253 11.41 5.82 -16.18
C MET A 253 12.84 6.23 -15.79
N ALA A 254 13.02 7.46 -15.28
CA ALA A 254 14.34 7.93 -14.88
C ALA A 254 14.97 7.07 -13.78
N SER A 255 14.15 6.56 -12.84
CA SER A 255 14.61 5.68 -11.77
C SER A 255 15.13 4.34 -12.30
N HIS A 256 14.40 3.69 -13.22
CA HIS A 256 14.84 2.43 -13.83
C HIS A 256 16.09 2.59 -14.70
N VAL A 257 16.13 3.64 -15.53
CA VAL A 257 17.27 3.91 -16.43
C VAL A 257 18.56 4.12 -15.65
N VAL A 258 18.51 4.94 -14.60
CA VAL A 258 19.66 5.22 -13.73
C VAL A 258 20.13 3.99 -12.95
N LEU A 259 19.25 3.01 -12.73
CA LEU A 259 19.59 1.73 -12.14
C LEU A 259 20.05 0.67 -13.17
N GLU A 260 19.98 0.99 -14.47
CA GLU A 260 20.25 0.07 -15.60
C GLU A 260 19.30 -1.14 -15.61
N GLU A 261 18.05 -0.91 -15.22
CA GLU A 261 16.98 -1.92 -15.18
C GLU A 261 16.00 -1.71 -16.36
N PRO A 262 15.24 -2.75 -16.79
CA PRO A 262 14.21 -2.59 -17.80
C PRO A 262 13.19 -1.52 -17.41
N ALA A 263 12.90 -0.60 -18.33
CA ALA A 263 12.03 0.55 -18.10
C ALA A 263 10.78 0.50 -19.00
N PRO A 264 9.79 -0.38 -18.72
CA PRO A 264 8.55 -0.47 -19.50
C PRO A 264 7.77 0.86 -19.50
N CYS A 265 7.99 1.70 -18.49
CA CYS A 265 7.43 3.04 -18.37
C CYS A 265 7.77 3.96 -19.56
N ILE A 266 8.85 3.69 -20.32
CA ILE A 266 9.20 4.47 -21.52
C ILE A 266 8.11 4.31 -22.59
N GLU A 267 7.72 3.08 -22.87
CA GLU A 267 6.70 2.78 -23.88
C GLU A 267 5.35 3.32 -23.42
N GLU A 268 4.99 3.08 -22.17
CA GLU A 268 3.74 3.58 -21.59
C GLU A 268 3.65 5.11 -21.60
N LEU A 269 4.75 5.81 -21.25
CA LEU A 269 4.80 7.27 -21.32
C LEU A 269 4.67 7.75 -22.77
N THR A 270 5.33 7.09 -23.72
CA THR A 270 5.28 7.44 -25.14
C THR A 270 3.86 7.34 -25.68
N GLN A 271 3.13 6.28 -25.34
CA GLN A 271 1.72 6.10 -25.68
C GLN A 271 0.82 7.16 -25.01
N LEU A 272 1.20 7.66 -23.84
CA LEU A 272 0.45 8.68 -23.11
C LEU A 272 0.63 10.11 -23.67
N LEU A 273 1.76 10.40 -24.34
CA LEU A 273 2.11 11.75 -24.83
C LEU A 273 0.97 12.47 -25.59
N PRO A 274 0.25 11.84 -26.55
CA PRO A 274 -0.81 12.52 -27.30
C PRO A 274 -2.00 12.96 -26.44
N SER A 275 -2.18 12.35 -25.27
CA SER A 275 -3.28 12.66 -24.35
C SER A 275 -2.95 13.83 -23.40
N ILE A 276 -1.69 14.26 -23.32
CA ILE A 276 -1.25 15.32 -22.42
C ILE A 276 -1.60 16.69 -23.00
N LYS A 277 -2.58 17.38 -22.40
CA LYS A 277 -2.98 18.74 -22.81
C LYS A 277 -2.14 19.86 -22.21
N SER A 278 -1.43 19.59 -21.11
CA SER A 278 -0.60 20.58 -20.44
C SER A 278 0.73 20.73 -21.18
N SER A 279 0.95 21.89 -21.81
CA SER A 279 2.21 22.17 -22.51
C SER A 279 3.45 22.03 -21.60
N VAL A 280 3.35 22.42 -20.32
CA VAL A 280 4.45 22.25 -19.34
C VAL A 280 4.74 20.77 -19.06
N MET A 281 3.70 19.96 -18.87
CA MET A 281 3.87 18.51 -18.62
C MET A 281 4.37 17.78 -19.87
N LEU A 282 3.89 18.17 -21.06
CA LEU A 282 4.30 17.60 -22.33
C LEU A 282 5.78 17.91 -22.62
N ALA A 283 6.20 19.16 -22.43
CA ALA A 283 7.61 19.55 -22.52
C ALA A 283 8.46 18.79 -21.50
N MET A 284 8.00 18.66 -20.25
CA MET A 284 8.72 17.90 -19.22
C MET A 284 8.90 16.42 -19.60
N ALA A 285 7.83 15.79 -20.09
CA ALA A 285 7.85 14.39 -20.52
C ALA A 285 8.88 14.18 -21.63
N HIS A 286 8.84 15.02 -22.66
CA HIS A 286 9.80 14.97 -23.76
C HIS A 286 11.24 15.26 -23.32
N THR A 287 11.46 16.24 -22.45
CA THR A 287 12.81 16.55 -21.92
C THR A 287 13.41 15.37 -21.16
N TRP A 288 12.62 14.71 -20.31
CA TRP A 288 13.11 13.57 -19.52
C TRP A 288 13.20 12.28 -20.35
N LEU A 289 12.32 12.09 -21.34
CA LEU A 289 12.44 11.01 -22.33
C LEU A 289 13.73 11.15 -23.14
N TYR A 290 14.06 12.37 -23.60
CA TYR A 290 15.34 12.63 -24.26
C TYR A 290 16.52 12.27 -23.37
N ALA A 291 16.48 12.67 -22.08
CA ALA A 291 17.52 12.35 -21.12
C ALA A 291 17.72 10.84 -20.93
N CYS A 292 16.65 10.05 -21.00
CA CYS A 292 16.67 8.62 -20.74
C CYS A 292 16.92 7.76 -21.99
N THR A 293 16.62 8.28 -23.18
CA THR A 293 16.66 7.50 -24.44
C THR A 293 17.65 8.03 -25.47
N SER A 294 18.18 9.25 -25.26
CA SER A 294 19.03 9.98 -26.20
C SER A 294 18.39 10.20 -27.59
N GLN A 295 17.07 10.06 -27.72
CA GLN A 295 16.37 10.25 -28.99
C GLN A 295 16.12 11.73 -29.27
N THR A 296 16.70 12.25 -30.36
CA THR A 296 16.60 13.66 -30.76
C THR A 296 15.16 14.09 -31.09
N ALA A 297 14.29 13.15 -31.51
CA ALA A 297 12.88 13.43 -31.74
C ALA A 297 12.17 14.01 -30.50
N HIS A 298 12.50 13.51 -29.31
CA HIS A 298 11.97 14.03 -28.05
C HIS A 298 12.57 15.40 -27.69
N ARG A 299 13.86 15.60 -27.95
CA ARG A 299 14.49 16.92 -27.78
C ARG A 299 13.79 17.99 -28.63
N ASP A 300 13.56 17.69 -29.91
CA ASP A 300 12.96 18.65 -30.84
C ASP A 300 11.49 18.91 -30.50
N ALA A 301 10.76 17.89 -30.01
CA ALA A 301 9.40 18.05 -29.49
C ALA A 301 9.35 18.95 -28.23
N ALA A 302 10.25 18.73 -27.27
CA ALA A 302 10.36 19.60 -26.09
C ALA A 302 10.68 21.06 -26.47
N ARG A 303 11.59 21.27 -27.43
CA ARG A 303 11.92 22.61 -27.94
C ARG A 303 10.72 23.31 -28.56
N ARG A 304 9.91 22.60 -29.37
CA ARG A 304 8.68 23.19 -29.96
C ARG A 304 7.71 23.69 -28.90
N GLU A 305 7.48 22.90 -27.84
CA GLU A 305 6.64 23.31 -26.72
C GLU A 305 7.22 24.51 -25.98
N ILE A 306 8.52 24.50 -25.70
CA ILE A 306 9.20 25.62 -25.02
C ILE A 306 9.15 26.91 -25.84
N THR A 307 9.36 26.85 -27.15
CA THR A 307 9.28 28.03 -28.04
C THR A 307 7.87 28.61 -28.09
N SER A 308 6.84 27.79 -27.87
CA SER A 308 5.45 28.28 -27.78
C SER A 308 5.16 29.08 -26.51
N TRP A 309 6.00 28.98 -25.47
CA TRP A 309 5.84 29.76 -24.25
C TRP A 309 6.27 31.20 -24.50
N ALA A 310 5.30 32.11 -24.59
CA ALA A 310 5.55 33.55 -24.54
C ALA A 310 6.37 33.95 -23.29
N THR A 311 6.86 35.19 -23.25
CA THR A 311 7.73 35.74 -22.18
C THR A 311 7.40 35.17 -20.79
N ILE A 312 8.29 34.31 -20.28
CA ILE A 312 8.09 33.55 -19.05
C ILE A 312 8.07 34.51 -17.86
N ARG A 313 6.98 34.50 -17.10
CA ARG A 313 6.83 35.38 -15.93
C ARG A 313 7.68 34.90 -14.75
N SER A 314 8.01 35.82 -13.84
CA SER A 314 8.81 35.55 -12.63
C SER A 314 8.18 34.57 -11.64
N ASN A 315 6.91 34.18 -11.81
CA ASN A 315 6.22 33.17 -11.00
C ASN A 315 6.09 31.77 -11.67
N GLU A 316 6.52 31.59 -12.92
CA GLU A 316 6.40 30.31 -13.65
C GLU A 316 7.62 29.39 -13.43
N GLN A 317 7.81 28.93 -12.19
CA GLN A 317 8.96 28.12 -11.79
C GLN A 317 9.11 26.82 -12.61
N GLN A 318 8.02 26.09 -12.84
CA GLN A 318 8.04 24.81 -13.56
C GLN A 318 8.55 24.95 -15.00
N LYS A 319 8.17 26.01 -15.71
CA LYS A 319 8.66 26.26 -17.08
C LYS A 319 10.17 26.47 -17.09
N ARG A 320 10.71 27.21 -16.12
CA ARG A 320 12.17 27.42 -16.00
C ARG A 320 12.90 26.14 -15.67
N GLU A 321 12.35 25.31 -14.78
CA GLU A 321 12.92 24.00 -14.46
C GLU A 321 13.02 23.13 -15.72
N VAL A 322 11.96 23.06 -16.54
CA VAL A 322 11.97 22.28 -17.79
C VAL A 322 13.00 22.81 -18.80
N ILE A 323 13.15 24.13 -18.94
CA ILE A 323 14.17 24.73 -19.82
C ILE A 323 15.58 24.44 -19.33
N ASN A 324 15.82 24.61 -18.03
CA ASN A 324 17.11 24.34 -17.42
C ASN A 324 17.49 22.85 -17.56
N ASP A 325 16.52 21.95 -17.38
CA ASP A 325 16.71 20.52 -17.57
C ASP A 325 17.06 20.19 -19.01
N LEU A 326 16.33 20.72 -19.98
CA LEU A 326 16.60 20.46 -21.39
C LEU A 326 18.00 20.92 -21.79
N ASN A 327 18.38 22.15 -21.41
CA ASN A 327 19.72 22.67 -21.70
C ASN A 327 20.81 21.86 -21.01
N LEU A 328 20.58 21.43 -19.77
CA LEU A 328 21.53 20.62 -19.02
C LEU A 328 21.73 19.25 -19.67
N PHE A 329 20.64 18.56 -20.02
CA PHE A 329 20.70 17.23 -20.63
C PHE A 329 21.31 17.29 -22.03
N ASP A 330 21.00 18.31 -22.82
CA ASP A 330 21.58 18.49 -24.16
C ASP A 330 23.10 18.68 -24.08
N ASN A 331 23.59 19.44 -23.10
CA ASN A 331 25.04 19.62 -22.87
C ASN A 331 25.75 18.36 -22.38
N LEU A 332 25.05 17.44 -21.71
CA LEU A 332 25.62 16.20 -21.20
C LEU A 332 25.62 15.08 -22.24
N ILE A 333 24.57 15.00 -23.06
CA ILE A 333 24.41 13.95 -24.08
C ILE A 333 25.25 14.22 -25.33
N GLN A 334 25.52 15.49 -25.65
CA GLN A 334 26.34 15.86 -26.82
C GLN A 334 27.86 15.81 -26.58
N LYS A 335 28.31 15.53 -25.35
CA LYS A 335 29.72 15.41 -24.97
C LYS A 335 30.21 13.98 -25.08
#